data_AF-A0A062XXE5-F1
#
_entry.id   AF-A0A062XXE5-F1
#
_cell.length_a   1.000
_cell.length_b   1.000
_cell.length_c   1.000
_cell.angle_alpha   90.00
_cell.angle_beta   90.00
_cell.angle_gamma   90.00
#
_symmetry.space_group_name_H-M   'P 1'
#
loop_
_entity.id
_entity.type
_entity.pdbx_description
1 polymer ?
#
loop_
_entity_poly.entity_id
_entity_poly.type
_entity_poly.pdbx_seq_one_letter_code
_entity_poly.pdbx_strand_id
1 'polypeptide(L)'
;MRKRLSLLALFLWTQTAFAQADVEAVRRFATAYMPANPQPVEVHPTANGTTPGGRYQVFAAVRGDVKNGQGEVLTLVVDPQAGTVNAGFALGLGQGIPAEQLPFYAESTLPQVLAQGMGGSFRVRWPSLAQKPGGVVQLAVTYSTGYGWVRMPVAITGDGKFLVIGESWPLDKDPRQVRRERLAEAKLTPDFGDAKAKLTVVEFSDMQCPACKRAWGELKPILHKLPVAHVSAHFPLVNAHPWAFRAAVAAVCFGQKNSALIPAFKDFMFAQQAEMKLEAVDEAVFAFASQNGVDEGSLRSCYMREGAVQTVLDQLALGYRLGVMGTPSYFAGGEHLPLEPKAFEQRLTAILQAGGIPEKAK
;
A
#
# COMPACT_ATOMS: atom_id res chain seq x y z
N MET A 1 59.59 43.75 -3.22
CA MET A 1 58.27 43.43 -3.80
C MET A 1 58.09 41.91 -3.86
N ARG A 2 57.43 41.31 -2.87
CA ARG A 2 57.15 39.86 -2.81
C ARG A 2 55.84 39.56 -3.55
N LYS A 3 55.90 38.81 -4.65
CA LYS A 3 54.74 38.29 -5.38
C LYS A 3 54.04 37.23 -4.50
N ARG A 4 52.77 37.46 -4.15
CA ARG A 4 51.88 36.44 -3.55
C ARG A 4 51.37 35.53 -4.67
N LEU A 5 51.73 34.25 -4.62
CA LEU A 5 51.03 33.20 -5.35
C LEU A 5 49.71 32.93 -4.62
N SER A 6 48.60 33.16 -5.30
CA SER A 6 47.28 32.73 -4.84
C SER A 6 47.13 31.24 -5.15
N LEU A 7 47.18 30.38 -4.13
CA LEU A 7 46.71 29.01 -4.22
C LEU A 7 45.18 29.03 -4.36
N LEU A 8 44.70 28.72 -5.57
CA LEU A 8 43.32 28.34 -5.81
C LEU A 8 43.11 26.98 -5.13
N ALA A 9 42.49 26.97 -3.96
CA ALA A 9 41.97 25.75 -3.38
C ALA A 9 40.73 25.32 -4.20
N LEU A 10 40.91 24.36 -5.10
CA LEU A 10 39.79 23.61 -5.66
C LEU A 10 39.11 22.85 -4.50
N PHE A 11 38.00 23.40 -4.01
CA PHE A 11 37.05 22.67 -3.20
C PHE A 11 36.38 21.60 -4.10
N LEU A 12 37.01 20.42 -4.18
CA LEU A 12 36.35 19.21 -4.65
C LEU A 12 35.26 18.88 -3.64
N TRP A 13 34.01 19.19 -3.98
CA TRP A 13 32.85 18.60 -3.33
C TRP A 13 32.90 17.10 -3.56
N THR A 14 33.46 16.33 -2.62
CA THR A 14 33.24 14.89 -2.59
C THR A 14 31.82 14.66 -2.08
N GLN A 15 30.82 14.78 -2.96
CA GLN A 15 29.64 13.96 -2.81
C GLN A 15 30.16 12.52 -2.83
N THR A 16 30.22 11.88 -1.66
CA THR A 16 30.49 10.44 -1.60
C THR A 16 29.43 9.76 -2.46
N ALA A 17 29.84 9.30 -3.64
CA ALA A 17 28.96 8.66 -4.59
C ALA A 17 28.29 7.47 -3.89
N PHE A 18 26.96 7.37 -4.00
CA PHE A 18 26.24 6.15 -3.66
C PHE A 18 26.81 5.03 -4.54
N ALA A 19 27.03 3.82 -4.00
CA ALA A 19 27.69 2.79 -4.78
C ALA A 19 26.84 2.43 -6.01
N GLN A 20 27.48 2.23 -7.17
CA GLN A 20 26.79 1.86 -8.40
C GLN A 20 25.90 0.61 -8.22
N ALA A 21 26.37 -0.34 -7.40
CA ALA A 21 25.62 -1.54 -7.05
C ALA A 21 24.30 -1.24 -6.31
N ASP A 22 24.28 -0.22 -5.45
CA ASP A 22 23.07 0.16 -4.73
C ASP A 22 22.07 0.83 -5.66
N VAL A 23 22.52 1.67 -6.61
CA VAL A 23 21.65 2.28 -7.63
C VAL A 23 21.00 1.22 -8.52
N GLU A 24 21.76 0.18 -8.89
CA GLU A 24 21.22 -0.95 -9.66
C GLU A 24 20.19 -1.75 -8.85
N ALA A 25 20.45 -2.01 -7.57
CA ALA A 25 19.51 -2.69 -6.70
C ALA A 25 18.20 -1.89 -6.56
N VAL A 26 18.30 -0.56 -6.41
CA VAL A 26 17.15 0.35 -6.35
C VAL A 26 16.38 0.35 -7.67
N ARG A 27 17.06 0.37 -8.83
CA ARG A 27 16.40 0.27 -10.14
C ARG A 27 15.64 -1.04 -10.28
N ARG A 28 16.29 -2.17 -9.96
CA ARG A 28 15.65 -3.50 -10.00
C ARG A 28 14.44 -3.56 -9.07
N PHE A 29 14.56 -3.04 -7.85
CA PHE A 29 13.43 -2.95 -6.93
C PHE A 29 12.28 -2.12 -7.51
N ALA A 30 12.58 -0.92 -8.02
CA ALA A 30 11.57 0.00 -8.56
C ALA A 30 10.84 -0.59 -9.78
N THR A 31 11.57 -1.21 -10.70
CA THR A 31 11.01 -1.91 -11.88
C THR A 31 10.04 -3.02 -11.48
N ALA A 32 10.37 -3.80 -10.44
CA ALA A 32 9.49 -4.87 -9.96
C ALA A 32 8.31 -4.33 -9.12
N TYR A 33 8.50 -3.22 -8.40
CA TYR A 33 7.47 -2.62 -7.55
C TYR A 33 6.38 -1.91 -8.35
N MET A 34 6.78 -1.30 -9.48
CA MET A 34 5.93 -0.60 -10.43
C MET A 34 5.82 -1.45 -11.72
N PRO A 35 4.87 -2.39 -11.87
CA PRO A 35 4.85 -3.28 -13.05
C PRO A 35 3.86 -2.85 -14.16
N ALA A 36 2.99 -1.87 -13.88
CA ALA A 36 1.85 -1.50 -14.75
C ALA A 36 2.17 -0.94 -16.15
N ASN A 37 3.40 -0.55 -16.46
CA ASN A 37 3.79 0.10 -17.72
C ASN A 37 5.09 -0.51 -18.28
N PRO A 38 5.14 -0.88 -19.58
CA PRO A 38 6.30 -1.52 -20.21
C PRO A 38 7.52 -0.60 -20.39
N GLN A 39 7.38 0.71 -20.18
CA GLN A 39 8.50 1.64 -20.25
C GLN A 39 9.51 1.38 -19.12
N PRO A 40 10.82 1.59 -19.38
CA PRO A 40 11.86 1.46 -18.36
C PRO A 40 11.61 2.38 -17.16
N VAL A 41 11.97 1.91 -15.97
CA VAL A 41 12.03 2.76 -14.78
C VAL A 41 13.40 3.42 -14.72
N GLU A 42 13.41 4.74 -14.69
CA GLU A 42 14.59 5.54 -14.39
C GLU A 42 14.64 5.84 -12.89
N VAL A 43 15.82 5.77 -12.28
CA VAL A 43 16.00 6.11 -10.85
C VAL A 43 16.97 7.27 -10.72
N HIS A 44 16.50 8.34 -10.10
CA HIS A 44 17.23 9.60 -9.97
C HIS A 44 17.47 9.89 -8.48
N PRO A 45 18.73 9.99 -8.01
CA PRO A 45 19.02 10.45 -6.66
C PRO A 45 18.49 11.89 -6.47
N THR A 46 17.67 12.14 -5.45
CA THR A 46 17.05 13.46 -5.23
C THR A 46 17.52 14.14 -3.95
N ALA A 47 17.85 13.38 -2.92
CA ALA A 47 18.38 13.90 -1.65
C ALA A 47 19.12 12.81 -0.88
N ASN A 48 19.99 13.18 0.04
CA ASN A 48 20.64 12.22 0.94
C ASN A 48 20.86 12.84 2.32
N GLY A 49 21.22 11.99 3.27
CA GLY A 49 21.59 12.42 4.61
C GLY A 49 22.55 11.44 5.28
N THR A 50 23.26 11.95 6.28
CA THR A 50 24.12 11.17 7.18
C THR A 50 23.66 11.48 8.59
N THR A 51 23.28 10.45 9.32
CA THR A 51 22.82 10.52 10.71
C THR A 51 23.88 9.83 11.59
N PRO A 52 23.88 10.02 12.91
CA PRO A 52 24.71 9.23 13.83
C PRO A 52 24.50 7.72 13.70
N GLY A 53 23.35 7.35 13.12
CA GLY A 53 22.82 6.04 12.95
C GLY A 53 23.13 5.32 11.65
N GLY A 54 23.48 6.09 10.61
CA GLY A 54 23.71 5.56 9.28
C GLY A 54 23.47 6.61 8.21
N ARG A 55 23.64 6.21 6.96
CA ARG A 55 23.38 7.06 5.80
C ARG A 55 22.08 6.63 5.15
N TYR A 56 21.40 7.55 4.49
CA TYR A 56 20.27 7.23 3.64
C TYR A 56 20.36 8.00 2.32
N GLN A 57 19.70 7.47 1.29
CA GLN A 57 19.57 8.11 -0.01
C GLN A 57 18.10 8.06 -0.45
N VAL A 58 17.61 9.19 -0.92
CA VAL A 58 16.29 9.34 -1.51
C VAL A 58 16.45 9.26 -3.03
N PHE A 59 15.60 8.46 -3.65
CA PHE A 59 15.48 8.35 -5.09
C PHE A 59 14.06 8.69 -5.53
N ALA A 60 13.94 9.35 -6.68
CA ALA A 60 12.72 9.34 -7.47
C ALA A 60 12.84 8.25 -8.54
N ALA A 61 12.01 7.22 -8.43
CA ALA A 61 11.80 6.27 -9.49
C ALA A 61 10.70 6.81 -10.41
N VAL A 62 11.03 7.01 -11.68
CA VAL A 62 10.19 7.64 -12.69
C VAL A 62 9.95 6.67 -13.83
N ARG A 63 8.71 6.59 -14.29
CA ARG A 63 8.33 5.80 -15.46
C ARG A 63 7.24 6.52 -16.23
N GLY A 64 7.26 6.46 -17.56
CA GLY A 64 6.24 7.17 -18.34
C GLY A 64 6.55 8.66 -18.48
N ASP A 65 5.64 9.35 -19.16
CA ASP A 65 5.74 10.79 -19.35
C ASP A 65 5.07 11.54 -18.19
N VAL A 66 5.83 11.71 -17.10
CA VAL A 66 5.36 12.43 -15.91
C VAL A 66 4.98 13.88 -16.21
N LYS A 67 5.65 14.54 -17.17
CA LYS A 67 5.40 15.95 -17.50
C LYS A 67 3.99 16.16 -18.07
N ASN A 68 3.51 15.18 -18.81
CA ASN A 68 2.17 15.19 -19.40
C ASN A 68 1.13 14.41 -18.57
N GLY A 69 1.46 14.05 -17.33
CA GLY A 69 0.55 13.31 -16.44
C GLY A 69 0.32 11.84 -16.83
N GLN A 70 1.12 11.31 -17.75
CA GLN A 70 1.05 9.93 -18.26
C GLN A 70 2.18 9.04 -17.67
N GLY A 71 2.75 9.47 -16.55
CA GLY A 71 3.84 8.77 -15.88
C GLY A 71 3.58 8.61 -14.38
N GLU A 72 4.37 7.76 -13.77
CA GLU A 72 4.33 7.44 -12.36
C GLU A 72 5.64 7.87 -11.72
N VAL A 73 5.53 8.40 -10.49
CA VAL A 73 6.68 8.72 -9.65
C VAL A 73 6.53 7.98 -8.33
N LEU A 74 7.56 7.24 -7.95
CA LEU A 74 7.67 6.60 -6.65
C LEU A 74 8.89 7.13 -5.93
N THR A 75 8.69 7.67 -4.73
CA THR A 75 9.81 8.05 -3.87
C THR A 75 10.28 6.85 -3.08
N LEU A 76 11.60 6.62 -3.09
CA LEU A 76 12.24 5.52 -2.38
C LEU A 76 13.25 6.11 -1.39
N VAL A 77 13.12 5.77 -0.11
CA VAL A 77 14.12 6.14 0.91
C VAL A 77 14.89 4.88 1.31
N VAL A 78 16.15 4.84 0.88
CA VAL A 78 17.02 3.67 0.96
C VAL A 78 17.98 3.83 2.13
N ASP A 79 18.01 2.81 2.99
CA ASP A 79 19.03 2.63 4.02
C ASP A 79 19.94 1.46 3.59
N PRO A 80 21.10 1.75 2.98
CA PRO A 80 21.99 0.72 2.46
C PRO A 80 22.63 -0.11 3.58
N GLN A 81 22.79 0.45 4.79
CA GLN A 81 23.37 -0.29 5.93
C GLN A 81 22.38 -1.33 6.47
N ALA A 82 21.10 -0.96 6.54
CA ALA A 82 20.03 -1.88 6.89
C ALA A 82 19.66 -2.82 5.73
N GLY A 83 20.09 -2.54 4.50
CA GLY A 83 19.68 -3.27 3.31
C GLY A 83 18.18 -3.12 3.01
N THR A 84 17.59 -1.96 3.35
CA THR A 84 16.15 -1.74 3.21
C THR A 84 15.81 -0.53 2.33
N VAL A 85 14.62 -0.55 1.76
CA VAL A 85 14.02 0.58 1.05
C VAL A 85 12.59 0.79 1.54
N ASN A 86 12.25 2.04 1.86
CA ASN A 86 10.90 2.44 2.18
C ASN A 86 10.25 2.98 0.91
N ALA A 87 9.18 2.32 0.47
CA ALA A 87 8.47 2.66 -0.75
C ALA A 87 7.05 3.11 -0.39
N GLY A 88 6.70 4.32 -0.81
CA GLY A 88 5.39 4.91 -0.50
C GLY A 88 5.39 6.43 -0.70
N PHE A 89 4.54 7.11 0.04
CA PHE A 89 4.44 8.56 -0.02
C PHE A 89 5.45 9.21 0.92
N ALA A 90 6.44 9.91 0.35
CA ALA A 90 7.46 10.61 1.10
C ALA A 90 7.17 12.11 1.18
N LEU A 91 7.23 12.66 2.39
CA LEU A 91 7.04 14.07 2.71
C LEU A 91 8.36 14.66 3.19
N GLY A 92 8.79 15.76 2.56
CA GLY A 92 9.91 16.56 3.05
C GLY A 92 9.49 17.46 4.21
N LEU A 93 10.24 17.43 5.31
CA LEU A 93 10.01 18.22 6.53
C LEU A 93 10.94 19.46 6.61
N GLY A 94 11.35 19.99 5.45
CA GLY A 94 12.18 21.19 5.36
C GLY A 94 13.60 20.99 5.91
N GLN A 95 13.96 21.77 6.93
CA GLN A 95 15.31 21.73 7.53
C GLN A 95 15.60 20.45 8.32
N GLY A 96 14.59 19.63 8.58
CA GLY A 96 14.69 18.43 9.41
C GLY A 96 14.44 18.70 10.89
N ILE A 97 14.40 17.63 11.67
CA ILE A 97 14.15 17.65 13.11
C ILE A 97 15.41 17.07 13.77
N PRO A 98 16.04 17.79 14.73
CA PRO A 98 17.24 17.29 15.41
C PRO A 98 17.02 15.90 16.01
N ALA A 99 18.04 15.04 15.95
CA ALA A 99 17.92 13.63 16.30
C ALA A 99 17.43 13.42 17.75
N GLU A 100 17.85 14.28 18.66
CA GLU A 100 17.45 14.31 20.06
C GLU A 100 15.99 14.73 20.29
N GLN A 101 15.38 15.43 19.32
CA GLN A 101 13.98 15.87 19.37
C GLN A 101 13.05 14.89 18.66
N LEU A 102 13.57 13.96 17.85
CA LEU A 102 12.76 13.02 17.07
C LEU A 102 11.79 12.18 17.92
N PRO A 103 12.16 11.62 19.10
CA PRO A 103 11.22 10.88 19.93
C PRO A 103 10.02 11.75 20.35
N PHE A 104 10.29 12.97 20.83
CA PHE A 104 9.25 13.90 21.24
C PHE A 104 8.38 14.32 20.06
N TYR A 105 8.98 14.65 18.91
CA TYR A 105 8.24 14.98 17.71
C TYR A 105 7.34 13.83 17.27
N ALA A 106 7.87 12.61 17.23
CA ALA A 106 7.13 11.43 16.80
C ALA A 106 5.93 11.16 17.71
N GLU A 107 6.07 11.26 19.02
CA GLU A 107 4.99 10.89 19.95
C GLU A 107 4.00 12.02 20.22
N SER A 108 4.45 13.29 20.18
CA SER A 108 3.63 14.45 20.55
C SER A 108 3.10 15.25 19.37
N THR A 109 3.88 15.36 18.28
CA THR A 109 3.58 16.26 17.15
C THR A 109 3.05 15.49 15.94
N LEU A 110 3.71 14.39 15.56
CA LEU A 110 3.37 13.63 14.37
C LEU A 110 1.92 13.09 14.35
N PRO A 111 1.30 12.66 15.47
CA PRO A 111 -0.11 12.24 15.46
C PRO A 111 -1.05 13.36 14.98
N GLN A 112 -0.76 14.62 15.36
CA GLN A 112 -1.55 15.78 14.98
C GLN A 112 -1.33 16.14 13.51
N VAL A 113 -0.08 16.06 13.04
CA VAL A 113 0.27 16.26 11.62
C VAL A 113 -0.43 15.24 10.73
N LEU A 114 -0.41 13.96 11.12
CA LEU A 114 -1.12 12.89 10.41
C LEU A 114 -2.64 13.12 10.45
N ALA A 115 -3.21 13.49 11.59
CA ALA A 115 -4.63 13.81 11.73
C ALA A 115 -5.07 14.98 10.84
N GLN A 116 -4.24 16.03 10.75
CA GLN A 116 -4.52 17.18 9.89
C GLN A 116 -4.44 16.82 8.40
N GLY A 117 -3.48 15.98 8.01
CA GLY A 117 -3.26 15.61 6.61
C GLY A 117 -4.21 14.53 6.09
N MET A 118 -4.52 13.54 6.92
CA MET A 118 -5.28 12.34 6.50
C MET A 118 -6.67 12.23 7.16
N GLY A 119 -6.95 13.06 8.18
CA GLY A 119 -8.14 12.92 9.01
C GLY A 119 -8.04 11.78 10.04
N GLY A 120 -8.92 11.80 11.02
CA GLY A 120 -9.03 10.75 12.04
C GLY A 120 -8.01 10.88 13.19
N SER A 121 -7.73 9.77 13.87
CA SER A 121 -6.89 9.76 15.07
C SER A 121 -5.72 8.79 14.92
N PHE A 122 -4.53 9.24 15.31
CA PHE A 122 -3.31 8.46 15.22
C PHE A 122 -2.67 8.30 16.60
N ARG A 123 -1.99 7.17 16.79
CA ARG A 123 -1.02 6.99 17.88
C ARG A 123 0.30 6.66 17.22
N VAL A 124 1.35 7.30 17.69
CA VAL A 124 2.71 7.06 17.23
C VAL A 124 3.54 6.76 18.47
N ARG A 125 4.34 5.70 18.39
CA ARG A 125 5.35 5.39 19.40
C ARG A 125 6.71 5.38 18.78
N TRP A 126 7.66 6.00 19.47
CA TRP A 126 9.05 5.91 19.13
C TRP A 126 9.56 4.49 19.47
N PRO A 127 10.32 3.83 18.59
CA PRO A 127 10.86 2.51 18.91
C PRO A 127 11.83 2.59 20.09
N SER A 128 11.80 1.60 20.99
CA SER A 128 12.79 1.48 22.06
C SER A 128 14.17 1.16 21.45
N LEU A 129 14.99 2.18 21.23
CA LEU A 129 16.29 2.05 20.57
C LEU A 129 17.33 1.42 21.52
N ALA A 130 17.41 0.09 21.56
CA ALA A 130 18.58 -0.63 22.08
C ALA A 130 19.70 -0.75 21.03
N GLN A 131 19.44 -0.36 19.78
CA GLN A 131 20.41 -0.32 18.70
C GLN A 131 20.31 1.05 18.05
N LYS A 132 21.46 1.66 17.75
CA LYS A 132 21.55 2.98 17.10
C LYS A 132 20.53 3.02 15.95
N PRO A 133 19.63 4.02 15.89
CA PRO A 133 18.65 4.11 14.81
C PRO A 133 19.41 4.07 13.49
N GLY A 134 18.93 3.43 12.43
CA GLY A 134 19.60 3.46 11.12
C GLY A 134 19.60 4.86 10.50
N GLY A 135 19.91 4.95 9.20
CA GLY A 135 19.60 6.16 8.43
C GLY A 135 18.08 6.45 8.41
N VAL A 136 17.26 5.40 8.53
CA VAL A 136 15.80 5.46 8.58
C VAL A 136 15.24 4.72 9.80
N VAL A 137 14.30 5.36 10.50
CA VAL A 137 13.66 4.85 11.73
C VAL A 137 12.22 4.44 11.44
N GLN A 138 11.88 3.18 11.69
CA GLN A 138 10.51 2.69 11.60
C GLN A 138 9.70 3.09 12.84
N LEU A 139 8.57 3.76 12.63
CA LEU A 139 7.69 4.19 13.71
C LEU A 139 6.58 3.16 13.93
N ALA A 140 6.17 2.99 15.19
CA ALA A 140 4.98 2.21 15.51
C ALA A 140 3.75 3.13 15.44
N VAL A 141 3.19 3.26 14.23
CA VAL A 141 2.00 4.08 13.97
C VAL A 141 0.75 3.21 13.88
N THR A 142 -0.28 3.60 14.62
CA THR A 142 -1.62 3.05 14.49
C THR A 142 -2.63 4.14 14.19
N TYR A 143 -3.52 3.86 13.25
CA TYR A 143 -4.63 4.71 12.83
C TYR A 143 -5.95 4.16 13.39
N SER A 144 -6.82 5.02 13.92
CA SER A 144 -8.16 4.63 14.36
C SER A 144 -9.14 4.72 13.21
N THR A 145 -9.80 3.60 12.94
CA THR A 145 -10.89 3.53 11.94
C THR A 145 -12.26 3.92 12.52
N GLY A 146 -12.33 4.24 13.82
CA GLY A 146 -13.59 4.31 14.58
C GLY A 146 -14.14 2.94 15.00
N TYR A 147 -13.71 1.86 14.34
CA TYR A 147 -14.08 0.47 14.65
C TYR A 147 -12.94 -0.34 15.25
N GLY A 148 -11.74 0.22 15.28
CA GLY A 148 -10.54 -0.37 15.87
C GLY A 148 -9.26 0.31 15.37
N TRP A 149 -8.13 -0.09 15.93
CA TRP A 149 -6.82 0.46 15.60
C TRP A 149 -6.11 -0.44 14.59
N VAL A 150 -5.64 0.14 13.48
CA VAL A 150 -4.90 -0.57 12.44
C VAL A 150 -3.47 -0.06 12.38
N ARG A 151 -2.49 -0.95 12.22
CA ARG A 151 -1.09 -0.56 12.00
C ARG A 151 -0.94 0.05 10.62
N MET A 152 -0.28 1.21 10.57
CA MET A 152 0.10 1.88 9.32
C MET A 152 1.64 1.99 9.29
N PRO A 153 2.32 1.44 8.28
CA PRO A 153 3.76 1.58 8.15
C PRO A 153 4.15 3.03 7.89
N VAL A 154 4.95 3.59 8.79
CA VAL A 154 5.50 4.94 8.66
C VAL A 154 6.94 4.93 9.14
N ALA A 155 7.81 5.62 8.42
CA ALA A 155 9.21 5.78 8.76
C ALA A 155 9.62 7.25 8.74
N ILE A 156 10.66 7.60 9.47
CA ILE A 156 11.27 8.94 9.46
C ILE A 156 12.79 8.82 9.34
N THR A 157 13.45 9.70 8.58
CA THR A 157 14.91 9.71 8.53
C THR A 157 15.49 10.14 9.88
N GLY A 158 16.68 9.64 10.23
CA GLY A 158 17.32 9.95 11.52
C GLY A 158 17.76 11.42 11.70
N ASP A 159 17.67 12.24 10.64
CA ASP A 159 17.82 13.71 10.68
C ASP A 159 16.47 14.44 10.55
N GLY A 160 15.35 13.71 10.56
CA GLY A 160 14.00 14.24 10.52
C GLY A 160 13.62 14.96 9.23
N LYS A 161 14.38 14.84 8.14
CA LYS A 161 14.08 15.54 6.88
C LYS A 161 13.00 14.89 6.04
N PHE A 162 12.80 13.58 6.16
CA PHE A 162 11.80 12.86 5.38
C PHE A 162 10.94 11.98 6.28
N LEU A 163 9.63 12.10 6.12
CA LEU A 163 8.64 11.15 6.63
C LEU A 163 8.14 10.31 5.46
N VAL A 164 8.07 8.99 5.61
CA VAL A 164 7.57 8.07 4.57
C VAL A 164 6.38 7.33 5.11
N ILE A 165 5.23 7.46 4.47
CA ILE A 165 4.05 6.62 4.68
C ILE A 165 4.15 5.48 3.67
N GLY A 166 4.56 4.31 4.14
CA GLY A 166 4.93 3.19 3.29
C GLY A 166 5.69 2.13 4.06
N GLU A 167 5.61 0.89 3.58
CA GLU A 167 6.26 -0.24 4.21
C GLU A 167 7.76 -0.25 3.94
N SER A 168 8.52 -0.84 4.86
CA SER A 168 9.92 -1.16 4.66
C SER A 168 10.08 -2.48 3.94
N TRP A 169 10.90 -2.49 2.89
CA TRP A 169 11.15 -3.63 2.04
C TRP A 169 12.63 -4.01 2.08
N PRO A 170 12.97 -5.31 2.08
CA PRO A 170 14.34 -5.75 1.82
C PRO A 170 14.76 -5.36 0.40
N LEU A 171 15.87 -4.63 0.26
CA LEU A 171 16.37 -4.12 -1.02
C LEU A 171 16.96 -5.24 -1.91
N ASP A 172 17.39 -6.34 -1.29
CA ASP A 172 18.00 -7.49 -1.95
C ASP A 172 16.97 -8.51 -2.46
N LYS A 173 15.69 -8.40 -2.07
CA LYS A 173 14.61 -9.29 -2.53
C LYS A 173 13.73 -8.64 -3.59
N ASP A 174 13.13 -9.48 -4.44
CA ASP A 174 12.08 -9.04 -5.37
C ASP A 174 10.82 -8.65 -4.58
N PRO A 175 10.32 -7.40 -4.67
CA PRO A 175 9.13 -6.97 -3.95
C PRO A 175 7.88 -7.78 -4.32
N ARG A 176 7.84 -8.37 -5.52
CA ARG A 176 6.76 -9.26 -5.94
C ARG A 176 6.77 -10.57 -5.15
N GLN A 177 7.97 -11.10 -4.86
CA GLN A 177 8.10 -12.26 -3.97
C GLN A 177 7.61 -11.92 -2.56
N VAL A 178 8.04 -10.80 -2.00
CA VAL A 178 7.61 -10.36 -0.67
C VAL A 178 6.09 -10.18 -0.60
N ARG A 179 5.47 -9.61 -1.64
CA ARG A 179 4.00 -9.52 -1.75
C ARG A 179 3.34 -10.90 -1.78
N ARG A 180 3.87 -11.87 -2.54
CA ARG A 180 3.34 -13.25 -2.57
C ARG A 180 3.42 -13.91 -1.19
N GLU A 181 4.54 -13.77 -0.48
CA GLU A 181 4.72 -14.31 0.87
C GLU A 181 3.67 -13.72 1.84
N ARG A 182 3.52 -12.38 1.85
CA ARG A 182 2.53 -11.68 2.68
C ARG A 182 1.08 -12.07 2.36
N LEU A 183 0.76 -12.28 1.08
CA LEU A 183 -0.56 -12.72 0.63
C LEU A 183 -0.85 -14.19 0.98
N ALA A 184 0.15 -15.07 0.92
CA ALA A 184 0.02 -16.47 1.30
C ALA A 184 -0.17 -16.64 2.82
N GLU A 185 0.42 -15.76 3.62
CA GLU A 185 0.20 -15.71 5.08
C GLU A 185 -1.18 -15.15 5.45
N ALA A 186 -1.77 -14.33 4.56
CA ALA A 186 -3.09 -13.77 4.77
C ALA A 186 -4.15 -14.86 4.54
N LYS A 187 -5.03 -15.07 5.54
CA LYS A 187 -6.16 -16.00 5.47
C LYS A 187 -7.27 -15.45 4.56
N LEU A 188 -6.98 -15.32 3.27
CA LEU A 188 -7.90 -14.83 2.26
C LEU A 188 -8.53 -16.01 1.50
N THR A 189 -9.84 -15.95 1.28
CA THR A 189 -10.60 -17.02 0.64
C THR A 189 -11.11 -16.55 -0.72
N PRO A 190 -10.94 -17.35 -1.80
CA PRO A 190 -11.55 -17.04 -3.08
C PRO A 190 -13.08 -16.91 -2.99
N ASP A 191 -13.62 -15.87 -3.61
CA ASP A 191 -15.05 -15.60 -3.68
C ASP A 191 -15.68 -16.06 -4.99
N PHE A 192 -14.91 -16.15 -6.08
CA PHE A 192 -15.24 -16.89 -7.29
C PHE A 192 -13.99 -17.35 -8.05
N GLY A 193 -14.23 -18.14 -9.10
CA GLY A 193 -13.17 -18.82 -9.85
C GLY A 193 -12.82 -20.17 -9.23
N ASP A 194 -11.94 -20.92 -9.89
CA ASP A 194 -11.46 -22.19 -9.35
C ASP A 194 -10.51 -21.92 -8.17
N ALA A 195 -10.82 -22.43 -6.98
CA ALA A 195 -9.94 -22.32 -5.81
C ALA A 195 -8.55 -22.97 -6.02
N LYS A 196 -8.41 -23.84 -7.03
CA LYS A 196 -7.15 -24.46 -7.47
C LYS A 196 -6.51 -23.73 -8.67
N ALA A 197 -7.02 -22.56 -9.06
CA ALA A 197 -6.42 -21.77 -10.11
C ALA A 197 -4.94 -21.49 -9.81
N LYS A 198 -4.11 -21.51 -10.86
CA LYS A 198 -2.67 -21.24 -10.74
C LYS A 198 -2.37 -19.78 -10.37
N LEU A 199 -3.36 -18.90 -10.51
CA LEU A 199 -3.23 -17.47 -10.25
C LEU A 199 -4.44 -16.98 -9.47
N THR A 200 -4.17 -16.35 -8.33
CA THR A 200 -5.17 -15.62 -7.53
C THR A 200 -5.00 -14.13 -7.76
N VAL A 201 -6.11 -13.46 -8.06
CA VAL A 201 -6.22 -12.00 -8.12
C VAL A 201 -6.84 -11.51 -6.83
N VAL A 202 -6.09 -10.68 -6.09
CA VAL A 202 -6.54 -10.08 -4.83
C VAL A 202 -6.86 -8.61 -5.08
N GLU A 203 -8.11 -8.23 -4.81
CA GLU A 203 -8.63 -6.89 -4.95
C GLU A 203 -8.75 -6.23 -3.58
N PHE A 204 -8.07 -5.11 -3.34
CA PHE A 204 -8.33 -4.22 -2.22
C PHE A 204 -9.35 -3.16 -2.65
N SER A 205 -10.58 -3.28 -2.14
CA SER A 205 -11.71 -2.46 -2.55
C SER A 205 -12.43 -1.80 -1.37
N ASP A 206 -13.09 -0.70 -1.69
CA ASP A 206 -13.99 0.07 -0.84
C ASP A 206 -15.35 0.18 -1.53
N MET A 207 -16.43 -0.26 -0.87
CA MET A 207 -17.77 -0.29 -1.46
C MET A 207 -18.43 1.08 -1.63
N GLN A 208 -17.91 2.13 -1.00
CA GLN A 208 -18.36 3.52 -1.16
C GLN A 208 -17.52 4.29 -2.19
N CYS A 209 -16.36 3.76 -2.58
CA CYS A 209 -15.48 4.39 -3.56
C CYS A 209 -16.06 4.31 -5.00
N PRO A 210 -16.29 5.45 -5.69
CA PRO A 210 -16.77 5.45 -7.07
C PRO A 210 -15.78 4.83 -8.07
N ALA A 211 -14.47 4.95 -7.81
CA ALA A 211 -13.46 4.31 -8.66
C ALA A 211 -13.50 2.78 -8.54
N CYS A 212 -13.78 2.24 -7.34
CA CYS A 212 -13.97 0.80 -7.14
C CYS A 212 -15.19 0.31 -7.90
N LYS A 213 -16.32 1.04 -7.86
CA LYS A 213 -17.52 0.70 -8.64
C LYS A 213 -17.22 0.61 -10.14
N ARG A 214 -16.52 1.60 -10.70
CA ARG A 214 -16.14 1.61 -12.12
C ARG A 214 -15.23 0.45 -12.48
N ALA A 215 -14.11 0.30 -11.77
CA ALA A 215 -13.16 -0.77 -12.05
C ALA A 215 -13.80 -2.16 -11.89
N TRP A 216 -14.65 -2.35 -10.89
CA TRP A 216 -15.36 -3.61 -10.72
C TRP A 216 -16.25 -3.94 -11.94
N GLY A 217 -17.00 -2.96 -12.46
CA GLY A 217 -17.82 -3.15 -13.66
C GLY A 217 -17.00 -3.49 -14.91
N GLU A 218 -15.81 -2.93 -15.04
CA GLU A 218 -14.92 -3.12 -16.20
C GLU A 218 -14.07 -4.40 -16.12
N LEU A 219 -13.58 -4.74 -14.92
CA LEU A 219 -12.59 -5.81 -14.71
C LEU A 219 -13.21 -7.15 -14.32
N LYS A 220 -14.38 -7.16 -13.66
CA LYS A 220 -15.09 -8.41 -13.31
C LYS A 220 -15.36 -9.31 -14.53
N PRO A 221 -15.80 -8.79 -15.70
CA PRO A 221 -15.97 -9.61 -16.90
C PRO A 221 -14.68 -10.26 -17.40
N ILE A 222 -13.52 -9.60 -17.24
CA ILE A 222 -12.21 -10.13 -17.61
C ILE A 222 -11.84 -11.28 -16.64
N LEU A 223 -12.02 -11.05 -15.35
CA LEU A 223 -11.75 -12.06 -14.31
C LEU A 223 -12.56 -13.33 -14.50
N HIS A 224 -13.82 -13.23 -14.97
CA HIS A 224 -14.65 -14.40 -15.27
C HIS A 224 -14.22 -15.19 -16.53
N LYS A 225 -13.53 -14.54 -17.48
CA LYS A 225 -13.07 -15.21 -18.72
C LYS A 225 -11.76 -15.94 -18.53
N LEU A 226 -10.94 -15.50 -17.57
CA LEU A 226 -9.61 -16.04 -17.34
C LEU A 226 -9.65 -17.16 -16.27
N PRO A 227 -8.76 -18.16 -16.34
CA PRO A 227 -8.67 -19.24 -15.35
C PRO A 227 -7.96 -18.75 -14.07
N VAL A 228 -8.56 -17.79 -13.38
CA VAL A 228 -8.07 -17.19 -12.13
C VAL A 228 -9.05 -17.42 -10.98
N ALA A 229 -8.53 -17.41 -9.76
CA ALA A 229 -9.32 -17.23 -8.56
C ALA A 229 -9.38 -15.73 -8.24
N HIS A 230 -10.53 -15.22 -7.79
CA HIS A 230 -10.65 -13.86 -7.30
C HIS A 230 -10.88 -13.83 -5.80
N VAL A 231 -10.32 -12.82 -5.14
CA VAL A 231 -10.46 -12.55 -3.72
C VAL A 231 -10.74 -11.06 -3.53
N SER A 232 -11.88 -10.71 -2.94
CA SER A 232 -12.11 -9.38 -2.36
C SER A 232 -11.47 -9.29 -0.96
N ALA A 233 -10.49 -8.40 -0.83
CA ALA A 233 -9.95 -7.89 0.43
C ALA A 233 -10.48 -6.48 0.69
N HIS A 234 -10.87 -6.20 1.93
CA HIS A 234 -11.55 -4.95 2.27
C HIS A 234 -10.56 -3.87 2.71
N PHE A 235 -10.65 -2.70 2.08
CA PHE A 235 -9.82 -1.52 2.39
C PHE A 235 -10.70 -0.27 2.54
N PRO A 236 -11.56 -0.20 3.58
CA PRO A 236 -12.47 0.92 3.76
C PRO A 236 -11.73 2.20 4.14
N LEU A 237 -11.88 3.25 3.33
CA LEU A 237 -11.28 4.57 3.53
C LEU A 237 -12.15 5.41 4.46
N VAL A 238 -12.31 5.00 5.71
CA VAL A 238 -13.38 5.47 6.63
C VAL A 238 -13.46 6.98 6.85
N ASN A 239 -12.36 7.72 6.67
CA ASN A 239 -12.37 9.19 6.75
C ASN A 239 -13.10 9.85 5.56
N ALA A 240 -13.03 9.25 4.37
CA ALA A 240 -13.69 9.73 3.16
C ALA A 240 -15.02 9.00 2.92
N HIS A 241 -15.12 7.75 3.39
CA HIS A 241 -16.17 6.81 3.08
C HIS A 241 -16.78 6.23 4.38
N PRO A 242 -17.65 6.99 5.07
CA PRO A 242 -18.11 6.67 6.41
C PRO A 242 -18.88 5.35 6.55
N TRP A 243 -19.54 4.86 5.48
CA TRP A 243 -20.30 3.61 5.54
C TRP A 243 -19.56 2.40 4.98
N ALA A 244 -18.39 2.60 4.35
CA ALA A 244 -17.62 1.52 3.73
C ALA A 244 -17.18 0.43 4.71
N PHE A 245 -16.85 0.79 5.96
CA PHE A 245 -16.43 -0.20 6.96
C PHE A 245 -17.56 -1.17 7.32
N ARG A 246 -18.78 -0.65 7.48
CA ARG A 246 -19.97 -1.44 7.76
C ARG A 246 -20.25 -2.41 6.62
N ALA A 247 -20.22 -1.92 5.38
CA ALA A 247 -20.35 -2.78 4.21
C ALA A 247 -19.25 -3.87 4.18
N ALA A 248 -17.99 -3.52 4.45
CA ALA A 248 -16.89 -4.49 4.51
C ALA A 248 -17.12 -5.59 5.55
N VAL A 249 -17.58 -5.24 6.75
CA VAL A 249 -17.89 -6.21 7.81
C VAL A 249 -19.05 -7.13 7.38
N ALA A 250 -20.07 -6.58 6.72
CA ALA A 250 -21.16 -7.39 6.19
C ALA A 250 -20.68 -8.38 5.11
N ALA A 251 -19.79 -7.94 4.21
CA ALA A 251 -19.19 -8.82 3.20
C ALA A 251 -18.41 -9.99 3.82
N VAL A 252 -17.63 -9.75 4.90
CA VAL A 252 -16.98 -10.82 5.67
C VAL A 252 -18.01 -11.82 6.19
N CYS A 253 -19.13 -11.35 6.76
CA CYS A 253 -20.17 -12.21 7.28
C CYS A 253 -20.89 -13.03 6.20
N PHE A 254 -21.17 -12.43 5.04
CA PHE A 254 -21.69 -13.15 3.90
C PHE A 254 -20.70 -14.21 3.41
N GLY A 255 -19.41 -13.88 3.36
CA GLY A 255 -18.34 -14.80 3.00
C GLY A 255 -18.23 -16.02 3.91
N GLN A 256 -18.48 -15.86 5.22
CA GLN A 256 -18.51 -16.98 6.18
C GLN A 256 -19.68 -17.95 5.92
N LYS A 257 -20.75 -17.50 5.26
CA LYS A 257 -21.88 -18.35 4.86
C LYS A 257 -21.66 -18.98 3.50
N ASN A 258 -21.26 -18.16 2.55
CA ASN A 258 -20.95 -18.58 1.20
C ASN A 258 -20.10 -17.47 0.57
N SER A 259 -18.85 -17.78 0.20
CA SER A 259 -17.94 -16.79 -0.38
C SER A 259 -18.49 -16.15 -1.67
N ALA A 260 -19.34 -16.85 -2.43
CA ALA A 260 -20.00 -16.32 -3.62
C ALA A 260 -20.99 -15.18 -3.33
N LEU A 261 -21.42 -14.99 -2.07
CA LEU A 261 -22.26 -13.85 -1.68
C LEU A 261 -21.46 -12.55 -1.59
N ILE A 262 -20.13 -12.58 -1.48
CA ILE A 262 -19.29 -11.39 -1.44
C ILE A 262 -19.43 -10.55 -2.74
N PRO A 263 -19.21 -11.11 -3.95
CA PRO A 263 -19.34 -10.34 -5.19
C PRO A 263 -20.78 -9.90 -5.45
N ALA A 264 -21.78 -10.72 -5.10
CA ALA A 264 -23.19 -10.36 -5.23
C ALA A 264 -23.58 -9.20 -4.29
N PHE A 265 -23.11 -9.23 -3.05
CA PHE A 265 -23.31 -8.14 -2.10
C PHE A 265 -22.60 -6.87 -2.56
N LYS A 266 -21.39 -7.00 -3.11
CA LYS A 266 -20.65 -5.87 -3.68
C LYS A 266 -21.41 -5.22 -4.85
N ASP A 267 -21.97 -6.02 -5.77
CA ASP A 267 -22.85 -5.52 -6.84
C ASP A 267 -24.06 -4.76 -6.27
N PHE A 268 -24.73 -5.34 -5.27
CA PHE A 268 -25.87 -4.73 -4.60
C PHE A 268 -25.53 -3.38 -3.95
N MET A 269 -24.42 -3.28 -3.24
CA MET A 269 -23.97 -2.03 -2.61
C MET A 269 -23.56 -0.99 -3.65
N PHE A 270 -22.85 -1.40 -4.71
CA PHE A 270 -22.47 -0.48 -5.79
C PHE A 270 -23.68 0.06 -6.57
N ALA A 271 -24.74 -0.73 -6.74
CA ALA A 271 -25.97 -0.26 -7.38
C ALA A 271 -26.60 0.93 -6.64
N GLN A 272 -26.49 0.96 -5.30
CA GLN A 272 -27.09 1.98 -4.44
C GLN A 272 -26.10 3.07 -3.99
N GLN A 273 -24.80 2.94 -4.34
CA GLN A 273 -23.70 3.76 -3.82
C GLN A 273 -23.93 5.28 -3.91
N ALA A 274 -24.59 5.76 -4.96
CA ALA A 274 -24.80 7.19 -5.19
C ALA A 274 -25.83 7.82 -4.22
N GLU A 275 -26.80 7.04 -3.74
CA GLU A 275 -27.90 7.50 -2.90
C GLU A 275 -27.73 7.04 -1.43
N MET A 276 -26.87 6.04 -1.20
CA MET A 276 -26.63 5.44 0.10
C MET A 276 -26.07 6.46 1.11
N LYS A 277 -26.77 6.57 2.25
CA LYS A 277 -26.33 7.32 3.43
C LYS A 277 -25.88 6.38 4.53
N LEU A 278 -25.09 6.89 5.48
CA LEU A 278 -24.56 6.10 6.59
C LEU A 278 -25.68 5.44 7.41
N GLU A 279 -26.78 6.14 7.62
CA GLU A 279 -27.89 5.67 8.45
C GLU A 279 -28.67 4.52 7.80
N ALA A 280 -28.60 4.38 6.47
CA ALA A 280 -29.32 3.37 5.70
C ALA A 280 -28.49 2.10 5.39
N VAL A 281 -27.19 2.10 5.69
CA VAL A 281 -26.30 0.98 5.31
C VAL A 281 -26.69 -0.33 6.00
N ASP A 282 -27.12 -0.27 7.27
CA ASP A 282 -27.52 -1.46 8.02
C ASP A 282 -28.81 -2.05 7.43
N GLU A 283 -29.78 -1.21 7.07
CA GLU A 283 -31.01 -1.64 6.39
C GLU A 283 -30.70 -2.34 5.07
N ALA A 284 -29.80 -1.77 4.26
CA ALA A 284 -29.36 -2.39 3.01
C ALA A 284 -28.68 -3.76 3.23
N VAL A 285 -27.86 -3.89 4.28
CA VAL A 285 -27.22 -5.16 4.67
C VAL A 285 -28.27 -6.22 5.00
N PHE A 286 -29.26 -5.91 5.83
CA PHE A 286 -30.33 -6.86 6.19
C PHE A 286 -31.27 -7.15 5.02
N ALA A 287 -31.52 -6.17 4.14
CA ALA A 287 -32.30 -6.38 2.92
C ALA A 287 -31.61 -7.38 1.98
N PHE A 288 -30.30 -7.25 1.75
CA PHE A 288 -29.55 -8.22 0.95
C PHE A 288 -29.58 -9.61 1.57
N ALA A 289 -29.45 -9.71 2.90
CA ALA A 289 -29.51 -10.98 3.61
C ALA A 289 -30.85 -11.70 3.38
N SER A 290 -31.96 -10.97 3.53
CA SER A 290 -33.32 -11.47 3.28
C SER A 290 -33.49 -11.95 1.83
N GLN A 291 -33.03 -11.16 0.85
CA GLN A 291 -33.13 -11.49 -0.58
C GLN A 291 -32.32 -12.73 -0.98
N ASN A 292 -31.27 -13.07 -0.23
CA ASN A 292 -30.35 -14.17 -0.53
C ASN A 292 -30.45 -15.35 0.45
N GLY A 293 -31.53 -15.39 1.26
CA GLY A 293 -31.78 -16.53 2.16
C GLY A 293 -30.77 -16.67 3.31
N VAL A 294 -30.12 -15.57 3.71
CA VAL A 294 -29.23 -15.56 4.87
C VAL A 294 -30.07 -15.29 6.11
N ASP A 295 -30.05 -16.23 7.06
CA ASP A 295 -30.76 -16.10 8.33
C ASP A 295 -30.34 -14.83 9.10
N GLU A 296 -31.33 -14.05 9.53
CA GLU A 296 -31.11 -12.78 10.21
C GLU A 296 -30.39 -12.97 11.55
N GLY A 297 -30.78 -13.98 12.34
CA GLY A 297 -30.16 -14.28 13.63
C GLY A 297 -28.67 -14.59 13.47
N SER A 298 -28.35 -15.39 12.46
CA SER A 298 -26.99 -15.70 12.10
C SER A 298 -26.23 -14.48 11.60
N LEU A 299 -26.82 -13.59 10.81
CA LEU A 299 -26.14 -12.36 10.41
C LEU A 299 -25.87 -11.47 11.62
N ARG A 300 -26.82 -11.32 12.55
CA ARG A 300 -26.65 -10.54 13.80
C ARG A 300 -25.56 -11.09 14.73
N SER A 301 -25.30 -12.40 14.67
CA SER A 301 -24.18 -13.03 15.40
C SER A 301 -22.80 -12.75 14.81
N CYS A 302 -22.72 -12.21 13.58
CA CYS A 302 -21.47 -11.89 12.90
C CYS A 302 -21.29 -10.38 12.65
N TYR A 303 -22.32 -9.73 12.10
CA TYR A 303 -22.27 -8.34 11.66
C TYR A 303 -21.95 -7.41 12.83
N MET A 304 -20.92 -6.58 12.64
CA MET A 304 -20.37 -5.67 13.65
C MET A 304 -19.93 -6.36 14.95
N ARG A 305 -19.64 -7.66 14.92
CA ARG A 305 -19.01 -8.39 16.03
C ARG A 305 -17.50 -8.42 15.87
N GLU A 306 -16.80 -8.61 17.00
CA GLU A 306 -15.35 -8.53 17.12
C GLU A 306 -14.62 -9.32 16.01
N GLY A 307 -15.00 -10.58 15.75
CA GLY A 307 -14.33 -11.40 14.74
C GLY A 307 -14.41 -10.86 13.31
N ALA A 308 -15.57 -10.35 12.89
CA ALA A 308 -15.74 -9.81 11.54
C ALA A 308 -15.10 -8.42 11.42
N VAL A 309 -15.20 -7.58 12.46
CA VAL A 309 -14.49 -6.30 12.55
C VAL A 309 -12.98 -6.50 12.48
N GLN A 310 -12.44 -7.45 13.25
CA GLN A 310 -11.00 -7.75 13.25
C GLN A 310 -10.53 -8.26 11.89
N THR A 311 -11.34 -9.08 11.21
CA THR A 311 -11.03 -9.52 9.83
C THR A 311 -10.85 -8.34 8.88
N VAL A 312 -11.73 -7.34 8.94
CA VAL A 312 -11.60 -6.12 8.12
C VAL A 312 -10.36 -5.30 8.50
N LEU A 313 -10.06 -5.17 9.80
CA LEU A 313 -8.85 -4.47 10.27
C LEU A 313 -7.56 -5.18 9.82
N ASP A 314 -7.54 -6.51 9.82
CA ASP A 314 -6.41 -7.32 9.38
C ASP A 314 -6.19 -7.19 7.86
N GLN A 315 -7.27 -7.17 7.07
CA GLN A 315 -7.21 -6.93 5.63
C GLN A 315 -6.75 -5.51 5.31
N LEU A 316 -7.23 -4.50 6.05
CA LEU A 316 -6.76 -3.11 5.93
C LEU A 316 -5.25 -3.01 6.26
N ALA A 317 -4.79 -3.64 7.34
CA ALA A 317 -3.38 -3.71 7.70
C ALA A 317 -2.55 -4.40 6.62
N LEU A 318 -3.04 -5.51 6.07
CA LEU A 318 -2.40 -6.21 4.96
C LEU A 318 -2.25 -5.31 3.73
N GLY A 319 -3.29 -4.56 3.36
CA GLY A 319 -3.22 -3.61 2.24
C GLY A 319 -2.08 -2.61 2.43
N TYR A 320 -1.96 -1.99 3.62
CA TYR A 320 -0.84 -1.10 3.91
C TYR A 320 0.51 -1.80 3.79
N ARG A 321 0.65 -3.03 4.31
CA ARG A 321 1.88 -3.83 4.17
C ARG A 321 2.19 -4.21 2.71
N LEU A 322 1.21 -4.28 1.81
CA LEU A 322 1.45 -4.56 0.38
C LEU A 322 1.78 -3.30 -0.43
N GLY A 323 1.65 -2.13 0.20
CA GLY A 323 1.84 -0.83 -0.43
C GLY A 323 0.59 -0.26 -1.10
N VAL A 324 -0.60 -0.67 -0.65
CA VAL A 324 -1.88 -0.08 -1.10
C VAL A 324 -1.98 1.34 -0.58
N MET A 325 -1.93 2.31 -1.49
CA MET A 325 -2.06 3.74 -1.20
C MET A 325 -3.45 4.29 -1.57
N GLY A 326 -4.31 3.47 -2.18
CA GLY A 326 -5.64 3.86 -2.60
C GLY A 326 -6.42 2.69 -3.18
N THR A 327 -7.73 2.89 -3.37
CA THR A 327 -8.63 1.88 -3.89
C THR A 327 -9.22 2.32 -5.24
N PRO A 328 -9.45 1.40 -6.19
CA PRO A 328 -9.15 -0.02 -6.11
C PRO A 328 -7.66 -0.30 -6.34
N SER A 329 -7.14 -1.37 -5.73
CA SER A 329 -5.80 -1.91 -6.02
C SER A 329 -5.91 -3.41 -6.26
N TYR A 330 -5.40 -3.91 -7.38
CA TYR A 330 -5.44 -5.33 -7.74
C TYR A 330 -4.05 -5.94 -7.74
N PHE A 331 -3.90 -7.13 -7.19
CA PHE A 331 -2.64 -7.86 -7.18
C PHE A 331 -2.78 -9.25 -7.78
N ALA A 332 -1.82 -9.66 -8.60
CA ALA A 332 -1.72 -11.04 -9.08
C ALA A 332 -0.25 -11.43 -9.22
N GLY A 333 0.12 -12.63 -8.74
CA GLY A 333 1.51 -13.10 -8.82
C GLY A 333 2.52 -12.24 -8.04
N GLY A 334 2.06 -11.35 -7.15
CA GLY A 334 2.88 -10.38 -6.43
C GLY A 334 3.02 -9.02 -7.13
N GLU A 335 2.44 -8.84 -8.32
CA GLU A 335 2.45 -7.55 -9.02
C GLU A 335 1.22 -6.73 -8.71
N HIS A 336 1.38 -5.40 -8.66
CA HIS A 336 0.28 -4.44 -8.61
C HIS A 336 -0.20 -4.15 -10.04
N LEU A 337 -1.43 -4.54 -10.37
CA LEU A 337 -1.94 -4.54 -11.73
C LEU A 337 -2.41 -3.15 -12.20
N PRO A 338 -2.28 -2.83 -13.50
CA PRO A 338 -2.89 -1.64 -14.09
C PRO A 338 -4.42 -1.71 -14.00
N LEU A 339 -5.11 -0.58 -13.91
CA LEU A 339 -6.58 -0.56 -13.88
C LEU A 339 -7.23 -0.44 -15.26
N GLU A 340 -6.46 -0.09 -16.30
CA GLU A 340 -6.99 -0.03 -17.67
C GLU A 340 -7.34 -1.46 -18.16
N PRO A 341 -8.58 -1.72 -18.61
CA PRO A 341 -9.05 -3.08 -18.86
C PRO A 341 -8.19 -3.92 -19.82
N LYS A 342 -7.72 -3.32 -20.93
CA LYS A 342 -6.89 -4.04 -21.90
C LYS A 342 -5.53 -4.38 -21.31
N ALA A 343 -4.87 -3.44 -20.64
CA ALA A 343 -3.59 -3.67 -19.96
C ALA A 343 -3.74 -4.70 -18.82
N PHE A 344 -4.86 -4.67 -18.08
CA PHE A 344 -5.17 -5.63 -17.03
C PHE A 344 -5.30 -7.05 -17.58
N GLU A 345 -6.12 -7.25 -18.63
CA GLU A 345 -6.28 -8.55 -19.30
C GLU A 345 -4.97 -9.07 -19.88
N GLN A 346 -4.23 -8.20 -20.57
CA GLN A 346 -2.92 -8.55 -21.13
C GLN A 346 -1.95 -9.00 -20.04
N ARG A 347 -1.89 -8.29 -18.90
CA ARG A 347 -0.96 -8.63 -17.84
C ARG A 347 -1.33 -9.94 -17.16
N LEU A 348 -2.61 -10.16 -16.84
CA LEU A 348 -3.05 -11.44 -16.28
C LEU A 348 -2.76 -12.62 -17.21
N THR A 349 -3.01 -12.44 -18.51
CA THR A 349 -2.71 -13.47 -19.52
C THR A 349 -1.22 -13.81 -19.56
N ALA A 350 -0.34 -12.81 -19.51
CA ALA A 350 1.10 -13.01 -19.47
C ALA A 350 1.54 -13.79 -18.20
N ILE A 351 1.03 -13.42 -17.02
CA ILE A 351 1.33 -14.12 -15.76
C ILE A 351 0.85 -15.58 -15.81
N LEU A 352 -0.33 -15.84 -16.39
CA LEU A 352 -0.84 -17.20 -16.58
C LEU A 352 0.03 -18.03 -17.53
N GLN A 353 0.48 -17.45 -18.64
CA GLN A 353 1.40 -18.10 -19.59
C GLN A 353 2.76 -18.41 -18.94
N ALA A 354 3.21 -17.58 -18.00
CA ALA A 354 4.40 -17.80 -17.19
C ALA A 354 4.19 -18.81 -16.03
N GLY A 355 3.01 -19.42 -15.91
CA GLY A 355 2.72 -20.45 -14.90
C GLY A 355 2.19 -19.92 -13.57
N GLY A 356 1.67 -18.70 -13.52
CA GLY A 356 1.09 -18.07 -12.31
C GLY A 356 2.09 -17.24 -11.50
N ILE A 357 3.36 -17.24 -11.89
CA ILE A 357 4.40 -16.37 -11.33
C ILE A 357 4.87 -15.45 -12.45
N PRO A 358 4.89 -14.12 -12.24
CA PRO A 358 5.37 -13.17 -13.22
C PRO A 358 6.79 -13.50 -13.68
N GLU A 359 7.11 -13.14 -14.93
CA GLU A 359 8.45 -13.28 -15.46
C GLU A 359 9.46 -12.53 -14.58
N LYS A 360 10.72 -12.98 -14.55
CA LYS A 360 11.78 -12.20 -13.89
C LYS A 360 11.80 -10.80 -14.52
N ALA A 361 11.86 -9.75 -13.68
CA ALA A 361 12.07 -8.40 -14.16
C ALA A 361 13.36 -8.41 -15.00
N LYS A 362 13.22 -8.06 -16.29
CA LYS A 362 14.34 -8.05 -17.25
C LYS A 362 15.24 -6.86 -17.02
#